data_AF-A0A935P0V2-F1
#
_entry.id   AF-A0A935P0V2-F1
#
_cell.length_a   1.000
_cell.length_b   1.000
_cell.length_c   1.000
_cell.angle_alpha   90.00
_cell.angle_beta   90.00
_cell.angle_gamma   90.00
#
_symmetry.space_group_name_H-M   'P 1'
#
loop_
_entity.id
_entity.type
_entity.pdbx_description
1 polymer ?
#
loop_
_entity_poly.entity_id
_entity_poly.type
_entity_poly.pdbx_seq_one_letter_code
_entity_poly.pdbx_strand_id
1 'polypeptide(L)'
;MRSQRLSAEHRAELARRLETARERLWAASPGGSAATAMRVSSAAVIEARMAAMGCPHCGGSYRLLEHTRPLPQLRKLDVECRRCSSARALWFALADRESN
;
A
#
# COMPACT_ATOMS: atom_id res chain seq x y z
N MET A 1 -15.74 -5.30 -39.68
CA MET A 1 -15.36 -4.48 -38.51
C MET A 1 -15.68 -5.11 -37.12
N ARG A 2 -16.06 -6.39 -36.99
CA ARG A 2 -16.30 -7.04 -35.67
C ARG A 2 -15.04 -7.53 -34.94
N SER A 3 -14.01 -7.94 -35.68
CA SER A 3 -12.78 -8.55 -35.12
C SER A 3 -11.95 -7.60 -34.25
N GLN A 4 -11.96 -6.28 -34.53
CA GLN A 4 -11.19 -5.31 -33.76
C GLN A 4 -11.77 -5.00 -32.36
N ARG A 5 -13.11 -5.02 -32.17
CA ARG A 5 -13.74 -4.76 -30.85
C ARG A 5 -13.45 -5.88 -29.85
N LEU A 6 -13.50 -7.14 -30.28
CA LEU A 6 -13.14 -8.29 -29.45
C LEU A 6 -11.70 -8.19 -28.91
N SER A 7 -10.77 -7.64 -29.71
CA SER A 7 -9.38 -7.43 -29.28
C SER A 7 -9.23 -6.31 -28.24
N ALA A 8 -10.07 -5.26 -28.31
CA ALA A 8 -10.01 -4.14 -27.39
C ALA A 8 -10.62 -4.52 -26.03
N GLU A 9 -11.76 -5.23 -26.05
CA GLU A 9 -12.41 -5.78 -24.87
C GLU A 9 -11.49 -6.79 -24.15
N HIS A 10 -10.85 -7.68 -24.90
CA HIS A 10 -9.90 -8.64 -24.33
C HIS A 10 -8.68 -7.97 -23.71
N ARG A 11 -8.11 -6.94 -24.35
CA ARG A 11 -7.00 -6.15 -23.78
C ARG A 11 -7.41 -5.41 -22.51
N ALA A 12 -8.60 -4.82 -22.49
CA ALA A 12 -9.14 -4.15 -21.31
C ALA A 12 -9.33 -5.14 -20.15
N GLU A 13 -9.83 -6.33 -20.43
CA GLU A 13 -9.99 -7.39 -19.43
C GLU A 13 -8.64 -7.88 -18.87
N LEU A 14 -7.65 -8.12 -19.73
CA LEU A 14 -6.30 -8.48 -19.28
C LEU A 14 -5.66 -7.38 -18.43
N ALA A 15 -5.84 -6.11 -18.80
CA ALA A 15 -5.35 -4.98 -18.02
C ALA A 15 -6.00 -4.93 -16.62
N ARG A 16 -7.32 -5.10 -16.52
CA ARG A 16 -8.02 -5.18 -15.22
C ARG A 16 -7.50 -6.33 -14.36
N ARG A 17 -7.33 -7.52 -14.94
CA ARG A 17 -6.81 -8.69 -14.21
C ARG A 17 -5.39 -8.45 -13.68
N LEU A 18 -4.53 -7.83 -14.48
CA LEU A 18 -3.18 -7.47 -14.06
C LEU A 18 -3.20 -6.47 -12.91
N GLU A 19 -4.08 -5.48 -12.96
CA GLU A 19 -4.23 -4.50 -11.88
C GLU A 19 -4.70 -5.15 -10.58
N THR A 20 -5.77 -5.96 -10.64
CA THR A 20 -6.24 -6.72 -9.47
C THR A 20 -5.16 -7.66 -8.92
N ALA A 21 -4.36 -8.29 -9.78
CA ALA A 21 -3.25 -9.13 -9.34
C ALA A 21 -2.18 -8.31 -8.58
N ARG A 22 -1.85 -7.11 -9.06
CA ARG A 22 -0.92 -6.19 -8.37
C ARG A 22 -1.45 -5.73 -7.03
N GLU A 23 -2.73 -5.40 -6.93
CA GLU A 23 -3.39 -5.03 -5.68
C GLU A 23 -3.33 -6.17 -4.66
N ARG A 24 -3.62 -7.40 -5.09
CA ARG A 24 -3.54 -8.59 -4.23
C ARG A 24 -2.11 -8.87 -3.75
N LEU A 25 -1.13 -8.80 -4.65
CA LEU A 25 0.28 -8.95 -4.29
C LEU A 25 0.72 -7.89 -3.27
N TRP A 26 0.24 -6.66 -3.44
CA TRP A 26 0.49 -5.61 -2.47
C TRP A 26 -0.17 -5.89 -1.12
N ALA A 27 -1.45 -6.25 -1.08
CA ALA A 27 -2.15 -6.53 0.17
C ALA A 27 -1.45 -7.64 0.99
N ALA A 28 -0.86 -8.62 0.29
CA ALA A 28 -0.06 -9.68 0.89
C ALA A 28 1.37 -9.23 1.31
N SER A 29 1.84 -8.08 0.83
CA SER A 29 3.16 -7.54 1.19
C SER A 29 3.13 -6.92 2.60
N PRO A 30 4.30 -6.82 3.29
CA PRO A 30 4.38 -6.16 4.58
C PRO A 30 3.85 -4.73 4.56
N GLY A 31 2.88 -4.46 5.44
CA GLY A 31 2.18 -3.18 5.57
C GLY A 31 1.18 -2.89 4.46
N GLY A 32 0.94 -3.84 3.55
CA GLY A 32 -0.02 -3.66 2.46
C GLY A 32 -1.49 -3.80 2.87
N SER A 33 -1.75 -4.38 4.03
CA SER A 33 -3.08 -4.50 4.62
C SER A 33 -3.01 -4.52 6.16
N ALA A 34 -4.15 -4.37 6.82
CA ALA A 34 -4.22 -4.51 8.28
C ALA A 34 -3.73 -5.90 8.76
N ALA A 35 -4.01 -6.96 8.00
CA ALA A 35 -3.59 -8.32 8.31
C ALA A 35 -2.07 -8.54 8.16
N THR A 36 -1.44 -7.75 7.28
CA THR A 36 0.01 -7.80 7.03
C THR A 36 0.73 -6.59 7.63
N ALA A 37 0.13 -5.91 8.60
CA ALA A 37 0.67 -4.67 9.16
C ALA A 37 2.12 -4.83 9.66
N MET A 38 2.97 -3.87 9.32
CA MET A 38 4.37 -3.88 9.75
C MET A 38 4.48 -3.61 11.24
N ARG A 39 5.14 -4.50 11.98
CA ARG A 39 5.39 -4.29 13.40
C ARG A 39 6.44 -3.21 13.62
N VAL A 40 6.13 -2.26 14.49
CA VAL A 40 7.02 -1.16 14.87
C VAL A 40 7.02 -0.98 16.38
N SER A 41 8.15 -0.56 16.95
CA SER A 41 8.30 -0.41 18.41
C SER A 41 7.51 0.75 19.00
N SER A 42 7.18 1.77 18.19
CA SER A 42 6.41 2.93 18.63
C SER A 42 5.78 3.67 17.47
N ALA A 43 4.82 4.55 17.76
CA ALA A 43 4.23 5.41 16.73
C ALA A 43 5.23 6.41 16.14
N ALA A 44 6.25 6.80 16.92
CA ALA A 44 7.24 7.80 16.52
C ALA A 44 8.12 7.34 15.33
N VAL A 45 8.29 6.03 15.13
CA VAL A 45 9.12 5.50 14.03
C VAL A 45 8.34 5.31 12.72
N ILE A 46 7.02 5.49 12.72
CA ILE A 46 6.16 5.15 11.57
C ILE A 46 6.50 6.00 10.35
N GLU A 47 6.59 7.32 10.50
CA GLU A 47 6.88 8.21 9.37
C GLU A 47 8.30 8.04 8.85
N ALA A 48 9.26 7.77 9.73
CA ALA A 48 10.62 7.41 9.34
C ALA A 48 10.65 6.10 8.53
N ARG A 49 9.87 5.10 8.94
CA ARG A 49 9.72 3.84 8.20
C ARG A 49 9.07 4.07 6.84
N MET A 50 7.99 4.86 6.78
CA MET A 50 7.37 5.26 5.52
C MET A 50 8.38 5.96 4.58
N ALA A 51 9.20 6.87 5.09
CA ALA A 51 10.19 7.60 4.31
C ALA A 51 11.30 6.67 3.74
N ALA A 52 11.65 5.61 4.46
CA ALA A 52 12.60 4.60 4.01
C ALA A 52 12.00 3.62 2.98
N MET A 53 10.67 3.60 2.82
CA MET A 53 10.01 2.75 1.83
C MET A 53 9.95 3.42 0.46
N GLY A 54 10.21 2.64 -0.59
CA GLY A 54 9.99 3.04 -1.97
C GLY A 54 8.61 2.62 -2.48
N CYS A 55 8.07 3.41 -3.42
CA CYS A 55 6.93 3.01 -4.23
C CYS A 55 7.25 1.70 -4.97
N PRO A 56 6.49 0.62 -4.81
CA PRO A 56 6.78 -0.65 -5.50
C PRO A 56 6.62 -0.53 -7.01
N HIS A 57 5.95 0.53 -7.50
CA HIS A 57 5.72 0.77 -8.90
C HIS A 57 6.89 1.50 -9.60
N CYS A 58 7.59 2.38 -8.90
CA CYS A 58 8.61 3.26 -9.53
C CYS A 58 9.83 3.59 -8.64
N GLY A 59 9.91 3.03 -7.43
CA GLY A 59 10.96 3.29 -6.43
C GLY A 59 10.92 4.68 -5.78
N GLY A 60 9.97 5.55 -6.15
CA GLY A 60 9.90 6.92 -5.63
C GLY A 60 9.47 6.99 -4.16
N SER A 61 9.78 8.10 -3.50
CA SER A 61 9.37 8.36 -2.12
C SER A 61 7.89 8.73 -2.00
N TYR A 62 7.35 8.55 -0.80
CA TYR A 62 5.96 8.86 -0.49
C TYR A 62 5.77 10.27 0.07
N ARG A 63 4.57 10.81 -0.15
CA ARG A 63 4.00 11.95 0.57
C ARG A 63 2.90 11.39 1.47
N LEU A 64 2.93 11.76 2.75
CA LEU A 64 1.84 11.45 3.68
C LEU A 64 0.63 12.33 3.33
N LEU A 65 -0.53 11.71 3.17
CA LEU A 65 -1.81 12.39 3.02
C LEU A 65 -2.56 12.41 4.35
N GLU A 66 -2.65 11.26 5.01
CA GLU A 66 -3.39 11.11 6.26
C GLU A 66 -2.75 10.05 7.16
N HIS A 67 -2.76 10.29 8.47
CA HIS A 67 -2.33 9.32 9.48
C HIS A 67 -3.48 9.08 10.45
N THR A 68 -4.07 7.89 10.38
CA THR A 68 -5.22 7.50 11.19
C THR A 68 -4.90 6.35 12.15
N ARG A 69 -5.70 6.26 13.22
CA ARG A 69 -5.63 5.21 14.22
C ARG A 69 -6.97 4.45 14.25
N PRO A 70 -7.15 3.44 13.39
CA PRO A 70 -8.40 2.67 13.35
C PRO A 70 -8.58 1.78 14.59
N LEU A 71 -7.50 1.32 15.23
CA LEU A 71 -7.52 0.54 16.47
C LEU A 71 -6.37 0.98 17.40
N PRO A 72 -6.40 0.66 18.71
CA PRO A 72 -5.38 1.12 19.65
C PRO A 72 -3.94 0.83 19.22
N GLN A 73 -3.68 -0.38 18.72
CA GLN A 73 -2.37 -0.84 18.24
C GLN A 73 -2.18 -0.82 16.73
N LEU A 74 -3.19 -0.38 15.97
CA LEU A 74 -3.08 -0.29 14.52
C LEU A 74 -2.96 1.17 14.09
N ARG A 75 -2.11 1.43 13.11
CA ARG A 75 -1.96 2.72 12.46
C ARG A 75 -2.07 2.51 10.95
N LYS A 76 -2.74 3.45 10.30
CA LYS A 76 -2.90 3.49 8.86
C LYS A 76 -2.37 4.84 8.36
N LEU A 77 -1.46 4.79 7.40
CA LEU A 77 -1.01 5.96 6.64
C LEU A 77 -1.60 5.87 5.24
N ASP A 78 -2.37 6.87 4.84
CA ASP A 78 -2.72 7.07 3.44
C ASP A 78 -1.61 7.90 2.80
N VAL A 79 -1.00 7.37 1.76
CA VAL A 79 0.19 7.94 1.13
C VAL A 79 0.02 8.03 -0.39
N GLU A 80 0.69 9.01 -0.98
CA GLU A 80 0.79 9.15 -2.44
C GLU A 80 2.25 9.14 -2.87
N CYS A 81 2.58 8.41 -3.94
CA CYS A 81 3.93 8.47 -4.49
C CYS A 81 4.20 9.84 -5.11
N ARG A 82 5.32 10.48 -4.73
CA ARG A 82 5.71 11.78 -5.30
C ARG A 82 6.13 11.72 -6.77
N ARG A 83 6.42 10.52 -7.29
CA ARG A 83 6.93 10.30 -8.66
C ARG A 83 5.85 9.86 -9.64
N CYS A 84 5.01 8.89 -9.27
CA CYS A 84 3.98 8.34 -10.16
C CYS A 84 2.54 8.59 -9.70
N SER A 85 2.35 9.34 -8.60
CA SER A 85 1.05 9.69 -8.03
C SER A 85 0.17 8.51 -7.61
N SER A 86 0.73 7.31 -7.47
CA SER A 86 -0.04 6.15 -6.97
C SER A 86 -0.41 6.36 -5.50
N ALA A 87 -1.71 6.38 -5.18
CA ALA A 87 -2.23 6.48 -3.83
C ALA A 87 -2.43 5.09 -3.20
N ARG A 88 -2.00 4.90 -1.95
CA ARG A 88 -2.01 3.60 -1.25
C ARG A 88 -2.15 3.77 0.26
N ALA A 89 -2.63 2.72 0.93
CA ALA A 89 -2.61 2.64 2.39
C ALA A 89 -1.42 1.79 2.86
N LEU A 90 -0.70 2.28 3.87
CA LEU A 90 0.32 1.56 4.62
C LEU A 90 -0.19 1.27 6.03
N TRP A 91 0.01 0.05 6.49
CA TRP A 91 -0.48 -0.43 7.78
C TRP A 91 0.67 -0.79 8.71
N PHE A 92 0.60 -0.28 9.93
CA PHE A 92 1.60 -0.51 10.97
C PHE A 92 0.92 -0.98 12.25
N ALA A 93 1.50 -2.01 12.87
CA ALA A 93 1.10 -2.50 14.18
C ALA A 93 2.13 -2.05 15.21
N LEU A 94 1.70 -1.40 16.29
CA LEU A 94 2.57 -1.14 17.42
C LEU A 94 2.83 -2.46 18.14
N ALA A 95 4.10 -2.76 18.39
CA ALA A 95 4.44 -3.79 19.35
C ALA A 95 3.87 -3.36 20.70
N ASP A 96 3.05 -4.21 21.31
CA ASP A 96 2.75 -4.08 22.73
C ASP A 96 4.10 -3.93 23.44
N ARG A 97 4.26 -2.89 24.28
CA ARG A 97 5.25 -3.00 25.34
C ARG A 97 4.79 -4.22 26.13
N GLU A 98 5.44 -5.36 25.95
CA GLU A 98 5.38 -6.40 26.97
C GLU A 98 5.66 -5.66 28.29
N SER A 99 4.66 -5.67 29.16
CA SER A 99 4.76 -5.18 30.52
C SER A 99 5.89 -5.96 31.18
N ASN A 100 7.09 -5.39 31.15
CA ASN A 100 8.20 -5.84 31.97
C ASN A 100 8.04 -5.20 33.35
#